data_AF-A0A167YYM8-F1
#
_entry.id   AF-A0A167YYM8-F1
#
_cell.length_a   1.000
_cell.length_b   1.000
_cell.length_c   1.000
_cell.angle_alpha   90.00
_cell.angle_beta   90.00
_cell.angle_gamma   90.00
#
_symmetry.space_group_name_H-M   'P 1'
#
loop_
_entity.id
_entity.type
_entity.pdbx_description
1 polymer ?
#
loop_
_entity_poly.entity_id
_entity_poly.type
_entity_poly.pdbx_seq_one_letter_code
_entity_poly.pdbx_strand_id
1 'polypeptide(L)'
;MFFIHFLEHVVSVHPKFFGANVKDYITQKLYDEVEGICTGEYYIVCVMDTYNISEGRVVPGSGWAEYTIIYRAIVWKPFKGETVCEKNSISCSSLPLLGDAACALLCR
;
A
#
# COMPACT_ATOMS: atom_id res chain seq x y z
N MET A 1 -11.17 -12.73 -2.66
CA MET A 1 -11.73 -12.40 -1.33
C MET A 1 -11.02 -11.21 -0.67
N PHE A 2 -11.72 -10.41 0.15
CA PHE A 2 -11.14 -9.27 0.90
C PHE A 2 -10.82 -9.63 2.35
N PHE A 3 -9.71 -9.10 2.87
CA PHE A 3 -9.25 -9.33 4.24
C PHE A 3 -8.73 -8.04 4.84
N ILE A 4 -8.78 -7.95 6.17
CA ILE A 4 -8.04 -6.95 6.91
C ILE A 4 -6.71 -7.58 7.31
N HIS A 5 -5.61 -6.94 6.96
CA HIS A 5 -4.27 -7.42 7.31
C HIS A 5 -3.43 -6.33 7.96
N PHE A 6 -2.57 -6.74 8.89
CA PHE A 6 -1.58 -5.88 9.51
C PHE A 6 -0.29 -6.01 8.72
N LEU A 7 0.24 -4.88 8.26
CA LEU A 7 1.44 -4.80 7.45
C LEU A 7 2.42 -3.81 8.08
N GLU A 8 3.69 -4.02 7.80
CA GLU A 8 4.79 -3.17 8.21
C GLU A 8 5.40 -2.53 6.96
N HIS A 9 5.57 -1.20 6.99
CA HIS A 9 6.21 -0.45 5.91
C HIS A 9 7.25 0.51 6.49
N VAL A 10 8.40 0.58 5.82
CA VAL A 10 9.52 1.45 6.22
C VAL A 10 9.56 2.65 5.28
N VAL A 11 9.36 3.85 5.86
CA VAL A 11 9.36 5.11 5.13
C VAL A 11 10.64 5.88 5.41
N SER A 12 11.35 6.26 4.35
CA SER A 12 12.52 7.14 4.43
C SER A 12 12.11 8.61 4.30
N VAL A 13 12.58 9.46 5.21
CA VAL A 13 12.26 10.90 5.24
C VAL A 13 13.53 11.72 5.14
N HIS A 14 13.50 12.75 4.30
CA HIS A 14 14.60 13.67 4.12
C HIS A 14 14.69 14.67 5.32
N PRO A 15 15.89 15.03 5.81
CA PRO A 15 16.08 15.90 6.99
C PRO A 15 15.35 17.24 6.96
N LYS A 16 15.08 17.77 5.76
CA LYS A 16 14.32 19.01 5.55
C LYS A 16 12.91 18.95 6.17
N PHE A 17 12.31 17.77 6.26
CA PHE A 17 10.95 17.58 6.76
C PHE A 17 10.92 17.18 8.25
N PHE A 18 12.07 17.24 8.95
CA PHE A 18 12.14 17.03 10.39
C PHE A 18 11.58 18.28 11.09
N GLY A 19 10.29 18.24 11.41
CA GLY A 19 9.59 19.33 12.09
C GLY A 19 8.35 18.81 12.79
N ALA A 20 7.53 19.73 13.31
CA ALA A 20 6.29 19.38 14.02
C ALA A 20 5.32 18.54 13.17
N ASN A 21 5.32 18.75 11.85
CA ASN A 21 4.39 18.10 10.91
C ASN A 21 4.97 16.80 10.30
N VAL A 22 6.04 16.24 10.87
CA VAL A 22 6.68 15.04 10.32
C VAL A 22 5.73 13.84 10.28
N LYS A 23 4.84 13.71 11.28
CA LYS A 23 3.87 12.61 11.36
C LYS A 23 2.85 12.66 10.22
N ASP A 24 2.36 13.85 9.90
CA ASP A 24 1.41 14.04 8.80
C ASP A 24 2.08 13.72 7.46
N TYR A 25 3.32 14.19 7.27
CA TYR A 25 4.10 13.89 6.07
C TYR A 25 4.35 12.38 5.90
N ILE A 26 4.74 11.70 6.98
CA ILE A 26 4.94 10.24 6.98
C ILE A 26 3.65 9.51 6.61
N THR A 27 2.51 9.96 7.18
CA THR A 27 1.21 9.33 6.96
C THR A 27 0.76 9.50 5.50
N GLN A 28 0.90 10.70 4.93
CA GLN A 28 0.62 10.95 3.51
C GLN A 28 1.51 10.11 2.61
N LYS A 29 2.82 10.09 2.88
CA LYS A 29 3.77 9.31 2.11
C LYS A 29 3.47 7.81 2.17
N LEU A 30 3.00 7.31 3.32
CA LEU A 30 2.56 5.92 3.44
C LEU A 30 1.33 5.64 2.56
N TYR A 31 0.34 6.52 2.52
CA TYR A 31 -0.81 6.33 1.62
C TYR A 31 -0.39 6.31 0.15
N ASP A 32 0.44 7.27 -0.26
CA ASP A 32 0.90 7.38 -1.65
C ASP A 32 1.74 6.16 -2.10
N GLU A 33 2.54 5.60 -1.19
CA GLU A 33 3.39 4.45 -1.50
C GLU A 33 2.62 3.12 -1.40
N VAL A 34 1.68 2.96 -0.48
CA VAL A 34 1.08 1.66 -0.17
C VAL A 34 -0.24 1.43 -0.91
N GLU A 35 -1.03 2.47 -1.14
CA GLU A 35 -2.33 2.32 -1.79
C GLU A 35 -2.18 1.98 -3.27
N GLY A 36 -2.78 0.87 -3.68
CA GLY A 36 -2.72 0.41 -5.07
C GLY A 36 -1.50 -0.45 -5.42
N ILE A 37 -0.64 -0.80 -4.46
CA ILE A 37 0.43 -1.78 -4.70
C ILE A 37 -0.14 -3.19 -4.82
N CYS A 38 0.36 -3.90 -5.83
CA CYS A 38 0.19 -5.35 -5.99
C CYS A 38 1.52 -6.06 -5.67
N THR A 39 1.54 -6.87 -4.62
CA THR A 39 2.71 -7.68 -4.24
C THR A 39 2.74 -9.03 -4.98
N GLY A 40 1.82 -9.25 -5.93
CA GLY A 40 1.63 -10.50 -6.66
C GLY A 40 0.81 -11.56 -5.91
N GLU A 41 0.85 -11.56 -4.57
CA GLU A 41 0.00 -12.43 -3.74
C GLU A 41 -1.32 -11.76 -3.33
N TYR A 42 -1.29 -10.47 -3.09
CA TYR A 42 -2.43 -9.66 -2.66
C TYR A 42 -2.26 -8.24 -3.18
N TYR A 43 -3.39 -7.56 -3.27
CA TYR A 43 -3.53 -6.20 -3.73
C TYR A 43 -3.99 -5.33 -2.56
N ILE A 44 -3.30 -4.22 -2.30
CA ILE A 44 -3.68 -3.31 -1.23
C ILE A 44 -4.67 -2.28 -1.77
N VAL A 45 -5.91 -2.36 -1.31
CA VAL A 45 -7.00 -1.51 -1.83
C VAL A 45 -6.96 -0.14 -1.16
N CYS A 46 -6.91 -0.12 0.17
CA CYS A 46 -6.94 1.09 0.97
C CYS A 46 -6.35 0.83 2.36
N VAL A 47 -5.65 1.82 2.90
CA VAL A 47 -5.18 1.80 4.28
C VAL A 47 -6.30 2.30 5.19
N MET A 48 -6.62 1.55 6.24
CA MET A 48 -7.65 1.95 7.20
C MET A 48 -7.08 2.88 8.28
N ASP A 49 -6.12 2.37 9.07
CA ASP A 49 -5.54 3.09 10.20
C ASP A 49 -4.06 2.75 10.37
N THR A 50 -3.27 3.73 10.79
CA THR A 50 -1.92 3.53 11.30
C THR A 50 -1.98 3.11 12.77
N TYR A 51 -1.46 1.93 13.10
CA TYR A 51 -1.48 1.39 14.46
C TYR A 51 -0.34 1.93 15.32
N ASN A 52 0.89 1.92 14.78
CA ASN A 52 2.07 2.40 15.50
C ASN A 52 3.08 2.99 14.51
N ILE A 53 3.64 4.15 14.87
CA ILE A 53 4.74 4.79 14.16
C ILE A 53 5.94 4.72 15.09
N SER A 54 6.99 4.01 14.68
CA SER A 54 8.22 3.89 15.44
C SER A 54 8.95 5.24 15.54
N GLU A 55 9.88 5.34 16.48
CA GLU A 55 10.84 6.43 16.48
C GLU A 55 11.69 6.39 15.20
N GLY A 56 12.03 7.56 14.66
CA GLY A 56 12.80 7.68 13.44
C GLY A 56 14.27 7.35 13.69
N ARG A 57 14.78 6.34 12.99
CA ARG A 57 16.19 5.96 13.04
C ARG A 57 16.96 6.69 11.95
N VAL A 58 17.93 7.50 12.33
CA VAL A 58 18.80 8.18 11.35
C VAL A 58 19.84 7.19 10.80
N VAL A 59 19.91 7.07 9.48
CA VAL A 59 20.88 6.26 8.77
C VAL A 59 22.23 6.99 8.76
N PRO A 60 23.30 6.41 9.31
CA PRO A 60 24.61 7.04 9.32
C PRO A 60 25.14 7.16 7.88
N GLY A 61 25.66 8.33 7.53
CA GLY A 61 26.29 8.62 6.23
C GLY A 61 25.43 9.42 5.26
N SER A 62 24.13 9.11 5.16
CA SER A 62 23.21 9.84 4.28
C SER A 62 22.38 10.90 5.01
N GLY A 63 22.21 10.75 6.32
CA GLY A 63 21.43 11.66 7.16
C GLY A 63 19.91 11.46 7.06
N TRP A 64 19.43 10.52 6.24
CA TRP A 64 18.00 10.19 6.14
C TRP A 64 17.49 9.56 7.43
N ALA A 65 16.21 9.77 7.75
CA ALA A 65 15.55 9.05 8.83
C ALA A 65 14.61 7.99 8.29
N GLU A 66 14.68 6.80 8.85
CA GLU A 66 13.81 5.67 8.58
C GLU A 66 12.77 5.55 9.70
N TYR A 67 11.50 5.49 9.32
CA TYR A 67 10.39 5.26 10.22
C TYR A 67 9.73 3.94 9.87
N THR A 68 9.54 3.08 10.86
CA THR A 68 8.84 1.81 10.71
C THR A 68 7.39 2.01 11.14
N ILE A 69 6.44 1.70 10.26
CA ILE A 69 5.02 1.96 10.52
C ILE A 69 4.26 0.65 10.40
N ILE A 70 3.53 0.32 11.45
CA ILE A 70 2.59 -0.79 11.47
C ILE A 70 1.21 -0.21 11.17
N TYR A 71 0.58 -0.68 10.10
CA TYR A 71 -0.72 -0.20 9.65
C TYR A 71 -1.66 -1.36 9.33
N ARG A 72 -2.96 -1.04 9.33
CA ARG A 72 -4.02 -1.94 8.91
C ARG A 72 -4.49 -1.54 7.53
N ALA A 73 -4.54 -2.49 6.61
CA ALA A 73 -5.06 -2.27 5.28
C ALA A 73 -6.08 -3.33 4.89
N ILE A 74 -6.98 -2.93 4.00
CA ILE A 74 -7.87 -3.84 3.29
C ILE A 74 -7.09 -4.40 2.11
N VAL A 75 -6.85 -5.70 2.14
CA VAL A 75 -6.16 -6.43 1.09
C VAL A 75 -7.14 -7.30 0.33
N TRP A 76 -6.99 -7.35 -0.99
CA TRP A 76 -7.70 -8.26 -1.85
C TRP A 76 -6.75 -9.36 -2.32
N LYS A 77 -7.14 -10.62 -2.12
CA LYS A 77 -6.36 -11.79 -2.54
C LYS A 77 -7.24 -12.72 -3.38
N PRO A 78 -6.82 -13.09 -4.61
CA PRO A 78 -7.56 -14.05 -5.42
C PRO A 78 -7.32 -15.48 -4.92
N PHE A 79 -8.38 -16.28 -4.85
CA PHE A 79 -8.29 -17.70 -4.53
C PHE A 79 -8.66 -18.57 -5.75
N LYS A 80 -7.92 -19.67 -5.95
CA LYS A 80 -8.25 -20.66 -6.99
C LYS A 80 -9.59 -21.32 -6.65
N GLY A 81 -10.59 -21.13 -7.52
CA GLY A 81 -11.95 -21.67 -7.34
C GLY A 81 -13.00 -20.69 -6.79
N GLU A 82 -12.63 -19.43 -6.57
CA GLU A 82 -13.59 -18.38 -6.19
C GLU A 82 -14.34 -17.88 -7.45
N THR A 83 -15.66 -18.06 -7.51
CA THR A 83 -16.50 -17.45 -8.56
C THR A 83 -16.74 -15.99 -8.20
N VAL A 84 -15.97 -15.08 -8.78
CA VAL A 84 -16.23 -13.64 -8.68
C VAL A 84 -17.34 -13.29 -9.65
N CYS A 85 -18.40 -12.65 -9.17
CA CYS A 85 -19.46 -12.14 -10.04
C CYS A 85 -18.92 -10.99 -10.91
N GLU A 86 -18.51 -11.30 -12.13
CA GLU A 86 -18.13 -10.30 -13.13
C GLU A 86 -19.41 -9.57 -13.58
N LYS A 87 -19.56 -8.30 -13.17
CA LYS A 87 -20.68 -7.47 -13.60
C LYS A 87 -20.29 -6.30 -14.50
N ASN A 88 -19.02 -6.14 -14.88
CA ASN A 88 -18.62 -5.10 -15.83
C ASN A 88 -17.49 -5.59 -16.74
N SER A 89 -17.84 -5.89 -17.97
CA SER A 89 -16.91 -6.10 -19.08
C SER A 89 -16.29 -4.77 -19.49
N ILE A 90 -15.08 -4.49 -19.03
CA ILE A 90 -14.17 -3.54 -19.71
C ILE A 90 -13.14 -4.42 -20.42
N SER A 91 -13.29 -4.55 -21.74
CA SER A 91 -12.40 -5.34 -22.59
C SER A 91 -10.96 -4.84 -22.51
N CYS A 92 -10.08 -5.62 -21.89
CA CYS A 92 -8.63 -5.40 -21.88
C CYS A 92 -7.99 -6.36 -22.90
N SER A 93 -8.04 -6.03 -24.18
CA SER A 93 -7.60 -6.92 -25.27
C SER A 93 -6.14 -6.72 -25.72
N SER A 94 -5.23 -6.19 -24.89
CA SER A 94 -3.83 -6.03 -25.33
C SER A 94 -2.74 -5.97 -24.25
N LEU A 95 -2.84 -6.71 -23.14
CA LEU A 95 -1.72 -6.88 -22.22
C LEU A 95 -1.44 -8.37 -21.95
N PRO A 96 -0.47 -8.99 -22.66
CA PRO A 96 -0.05 -10.33 -22.35
C PRO A 96 0.83 -10.29 -21.09
N LEU A 97 0.49 -11.13 -20.10
CA LEU A 97 1.31 -11.58 -18.96
C LEU A 97 1.29 -10.77 -17.64
N LEU A 98 0.21 -10.04 -17.32
CA LEU A 98 -0.09 -9.72 -15.91
C LEU A 98 -1.61 -9.64 -15.72
N GLY A 99 -2.23 -10.80 -15.46
CA GLY A 99 -3.68 -10.96 -15.42
C GLY A 99 -4.36 -10.13 -14.32
N ASP A 100 -4.95 -9.00 -14.73
CA ASP A 100 -6.37 -8.60 -14.53
C ASP A 100 -7.01 -8.71 -13.13
N ALA A 101 -6.22 -8.72 -12.07
CA ALA A 101 -6.72 -8.59 -10.71
C ALA A 101 -6.84 -7.13 -10.24
N ALA A 102 -5.96 -6.25 -10.72
CA ALA A 102 -5.87 -4.86 -10.25
C ALA A 102 -6.76 -3.89 -11.05
N CYS A 103 -7.11 -4.22 -12.30
CA CYS A 103 -7.79 -3.28 -13.20
C CYS A 103 -9.28 -3.09 -12.87
N ALA A 104 -9.93 -4.06 -12.23
CA ALA A 104 -11.39 -4.05 -12.03
C ALA A 104 -11.86 -3.30 -10.76
N LEU A 105 -10.98 -2.97 -9.82
CA LEU A 105 -11.36 -2.34 -8.54
C LEU A 105 -11.10 -0.83 -8.46
N LEU A 106 -10.43 -0.24 -9.46
CA LEU A 106 -10.02 1.18 -9.48
C LEU A 106 -10.65 2.04 -10.59
N CYS A 107 -11.49 1.50 -11.46
CA CYS A 107 -12.30 2.34 -12.35
C CYS A 107 -13.50 2.91 -11.58
N ARG A 108 -13.25 4.06 -10.95
CA ARG A 108 -14.26 5.14 -10.91
C ARG A 108 -14.73 5.49 -12.31
#